data_AF-A0AAV1CAU9-F1
#
_entry.id   AF-A0AAV1CAU9-F1
#
_cell.length_a   1.000
_cell.length_b   1.000
_cell.length_c   1.000
_cell.angle_alpha   90.00
_cell.angle_beta   90.00
_cell.angle_gamma   90.00
#
_symmetry.space_group_name_H-M   'P 1'
#
loop_
_entity.id
_entity.type
_entity.pdbx_description
1 polymer ?
#
loop_
_entity_poly.entity_id
_entity_poly.type
_entity_poly.pdbx_seq_one_letter_code
_entity_poly.pdbx_strand_id
1 'polypeptide(L)'
;MANHGHQDSSFKGGESFFRSVLASMETVYLNRNPTAKSILELVRSVDDEQICYDHFAFRTFGVNDHGIDSMARIFLDFGYVQREELRFPAKKLKAFWFSPPKIQNSDIGIGVNGPLPRIFISELLVDELSPQAQEIIRKYTDISGNGNKYAALASCFGSLTWEKPSYSEFQVLASESEYAAWTLVNGYALNHVTISTHRLKSHLRSIKSLNDFIEENGYKLNSEGGVLKG
;
A
#
# COMPACT_ATOMS: atom_id res chain seq x y z
N MET A 1 35.37 9.87 19.16
CA MET A 1 35.14 8.43 18.93
C MET A 1 33.64 8.21 18.96
N ALA A 2 33.04 7.96 17.80
CA ALA A 2 31.59 7.88 17.64
C ALA A 2 31.09 6.49 18.07
N ASN A 3 30.02 6.49 18.86
CA ASN A 3 29.39 5.33 19.47
C ASN A 3 28.49 4.62 18.45
N HIS A 4 29.03 3.64 17.73
CA HIS A 4 28.27 2.71 16.88
C HIS A 4 28.19 1.37 17.60
N GLY A 5 27.07 1.05 18.26
CA GLY A 5 27.00 -0.22 18.98
C GLY A 5 25.66 -0.76 19.49
N HIS A 6 24.53 -0.06 19.34
CA HIS A 6 23.29 -0.50 20.01
C HIS A 6 22.00 -0.56 19.16
N GLN A 7 22.03 -0.33 17.85
CA GLN A 7 20.80 -0.45 17.02
C GLN A 7 20.55 -1.84 16.41
N ASP A 8 21.54 -2.74 16.38
CA ASP A 8 21.45 -3.99 15.59
C ASP A 8 20.71 -5.16 16.28
N SER A 9 20.53 -5.15 17.61
CA SER A 9 19.95 -6.30 18.33
C SER A 9 18.43 -6.23 18.49
N SER A 10 17.84 -5.03 18.59
CA SER A 10 16.40 -4.85 18.84
C SER A 10 15.54 -5.23 17.62
N PHE A 11 16.08 -5.10 16.40
CA PHE A 11 15.33 -5.36 15.19
C PHE A 11 15.18 -6.86 14.88
N LYS A 12 16.13 -7.72 15.29
CA LYS A 12 16.13 -9.16 14.92
C LYS A 12 14.91 -9.93 15.43
N GLY A 13 14.42 -9.63 16.64
CA GLY A 13 13.17 -10.20 17.16
C GLY A 13 11.91 -9.57 16.55
N GLY A 14 11.96 -8.26 16.29
CA GLY A 14 10.85 -7.50 15.70
C GLY A 14 10.65 -7.76 14.20
N GLU A 15 11.70 -8.13 13.47
CA GLU A 15 11.67 -8.34 12.02
C GLU A 15 10.71 -9.47 11.63
N SER A 16 10.81 -10.63 12.30
CA SER A 16 9.93 -11.76 12.00
C SER A 16 8.45 -11.40 12.21
N PHE A 17 8.14 -10.72 13.31
CA PHE A 17 6.80 -10.21 13.57
C PHE A 17 6.34 -9.22 12.49
N PHE A 18 7.19 -8.26 12.13
CA PHE A 18 6.87 -7.27 11.10
C PHE A 18 6.65 -7.91 9.71
N ARG A 19 7.44 -8.92 9.35
CA ARG A 19 7.20 -9.71 8.13
C ARG A 19 5.86 -10.44 8.18
N SER A 20 5.44 -10.97 9.33
CA SER A 20 4.09 -11.55 9.49
C SER A 20 2.97 -10.51 9.35
N VAL A 21 3.19 -9.28 9.80
CA VAL A 21 2.26 -8.15 9.58
C VAL A 21 2.12 -7.86 8.08
N LEU A 22 3.23 -7.72 7.35
CA LEU A 22 3.22 -7.53 5.90
C LEU A 22 2.56 -8.70 5.16
N ALA A 23 2.88 -9.94 5.54
CA ALA A 23 2.29 -11.14 4.96
C ALA A 23 0.77 -11.19 5.16
N SER A 24 0.27 -10.71 6.30
CA SER A 24 -1.16 -10.64 6.58
C SER A 24 -1.86 -9.61 5.68
N MET A 25 -1.27 -8.43 5.50
CA MET A 25 -1.77 -7.40 4.57
C MET A 25 -1.77 -7.91 3.11
N GLU A 26 -0.70 -8.57 2.69
CA GLU A 26 -0.59 -9.20 1.37
C GLU A 26 -1.66 -10.29 1.18
N THR A 27 -1.86 -11.16 2.18
CA THR A 27 -2.85 -12.24 2.12
C THR A 27 -4.26 -11.69 1.91
N VAL A 28 -4.65 -10.66 2.66
CA VAL A 28 -5.94 -9.98 2.47
C VAL A 28 -6.06 -9.41 1.06
N TYR A 29 -5.01 -8.75 0.57
CA TYR A 29 -4.97 -8.19 -0.77
C TYR A 29 -5.16 -9.27 -1.85
N LEU A 30 -4.37 -10.35 -1.82
CA LEU A 30 -4.43 -11.41 -2.82
C LEU A 30 -5.74 -12.19 -2.79
N ASN A 31 -6.37 -12.33 -1.63
CA ASN A 31 -7.69 -12.97 -1.50
C ASN A 31 -8.82 -12.12 -2.11
N ARG A 32 -8.67 -10.79 -2.11
CA ARG A 32 -9.66 -9.86 -2.70
C ARG A 32 -9.41 -9.55 -4.17
N ASN A 33 -8.19 -9.76 -4.64
CA ASN A 33 -7.74 -9.36 -5.98
C ASN A 33 -7.22 -10.58 -6.75
N PRO A 34 -8.12 -11.44 -7.27
CA PRO A 34 -7.73 -12.67 -7.95
C PRO A 34 -6.82 -12.41 -9.16
N THR A 35 -7.05 -11.32 -9.90
CA THR A 35 -6.17 -10.91 -11.00
C THR A 35 -4.73 -10.66 -10.55
N ALA A 36 -4.53 -9.95 -9.43
CA ALA A 36 -3.19 -9.69 -8.91
C ALA A 36 -2.50 -10.99 -8.46
N LYS A 37 -3.25 -11.89 -7.81
CA LYS A 37 -2.78 -13.22 -7.43
C LYS A 37 -2.33 -14.03 -8.65
N SER A 38 -3.16 -14.10 -9.68
CA SER A 38 -2.84 -14.86 -10.89
C SER A 38 -1.66 -14.27 -11.67
N ILE A 39 -1.52 -12.94 -11.73
CA ILE A 39 -0.33 -12.31 -12.33
C ILE A 39 0.94 -12.64 -11.54
N LEU A 40 0.90 -12.60 -10.20
CA LEU A 40 2.04 -12.98 -9.38
C LEU A 40 2.43 -14.46 -9.58
N GLU A 41 1.44 -15.37 -9.64
CA GLU A 41 1.66 -16.79 -9.94
C GLU A 41 2.27 -16.99 -11.33
N LEU A 42 1.78 -16.25 -12.33
CA LEU A 42 2.27 -16.30 -13.70
C LEU A 42 3.72 -15.80 -13.81
N VAL A 43 4.06 -14.69 -13.14
CA VAL A 43 5.45 -14.19 -13.15
C VAL A 43 6.37 -15.15 -12.38
N ARG A 44 5.90 -15.75 -11.27
CA ARG A 44 6.66 -16.75 -10.50
C ARG A 44 7.03 -17.97 -11.33
N SER A 45 6.14 -18.43 -12.22
CA SER A 45 6.39 -19.62 -13.05
C SER A 45 7.49 -19.42 -14.09
N VAL A 46 7.81 -18.16 -14.43
CA VAL A 46 8.86 -17.80 -15.39
C VAL A 46 10.17 -17.37 -14.69
N ASP A 47 10.06 -16.76 -13.51
CA ASP A 47 11.22 -16.16 -12.81
C ASP A 47 11.76 -17.00 -11.63
N ASP A 48 11.47 -18.30 -11.62
CA ASP A 48 11.98 -19.26 -10.61
C ASP A 48 11.74 -18.79 -9.16
N GLU A 49 10.51 -18.33 -8.91
CA GLU A 49 10.01 -17.81 -7.64
C GLU A 49 10.66 -16.51 -7.11
N GLN A 50 11.57 -15.85 -7.84
CA GLN A 50 12.40 -14.73 -7.32
C GLN A 50 11.71 -13.34 -7.22
N ILE A 51 10.37 -13.28 -7.12
CA ILE A 51 9.67 -11.99 -7.08
C ILE A 51 10.03 -11.21 -5.83
N CYS A 52 10.52 -9.98 -6.01
CA CYS A 52 10.67 -8.99 -4.95
C CYS A 52 9.62 -7.89 -5.11
N TYR A 53 9.18 -7.30 -4.00
CA TYR A 53 8.29 -6.14 -4.03
C TYR A 53 9.08 -4.83 -4.02
N ASP A 54 8.76 -3.95 -4.96
CA ASP A 54 9.31 -2.60 -5.02
C ASP A 54 8.67 -1.71 -3.94
N HIS A 55 7.33 -1.71 -3.89
CA HIS A 55 6.58 -0.98 -2.87
C HIS A 55 5.18 -1.56 -2.59
N PHE A 56 4.67 -1.22 -1.41
CA PHE A 56 3.26 -1.36 -1.01
C PHE A 56 2.62 0.03 -0.95
N ALA A 57 1.35 0.14 -1.34
CA ALA A 57 0.63 1.41 -1.32
C ALA A 57 -0.65 1.37 -0.49
N PHE A 58 -0.91 2.44 0.25
CA PHE A 58 -2.09 2.62 1.09
C PHE A 58 -2.78 3.95 0.81
N ARG A 59 -4.10 3.98 0.97
CA ARG A 59 -4.94 5.17 0.85
C ARG A 59 -5.60 5.46 2.19
N THR A 60 -5.69 6.74 2.54
CA THR A 60 -6.22 7.21 3.82
C THR A 60 -7.06 8.49 3.64
N PHE A 61 -7.81 8.89 4.68
CA PHE A 61 -8.54 10.15 4.71
C PHE A 61 -7.80 11.18 5.57
N GLY A 62 -7.43 12.32 5.01
CA GLY A 62 -6.71 13.39 5.71
C GLY A 62 -7.62 14.20 6.63
N VAL A 63 -8.28 13.54 7.59
CA VAL A 63 -9.20 14.13 8.57
C VAL A 63 -9.24 13.27 9.82
N ASN A 64 -9.51 13.88 11.00
CA ASN A 64 -9.74 13.17 12.26
C ASN A 64 -8.66 12.11 12.59
N ASP A 65 -7.39 12.43 12.33
CA ASP A 65 -6.24 11.53 12.51
C ASP A 65 -6.32 10.20 11.75
N HIS A 66 -7.16 10.09 10.71
CA HIS A 66 -7.27 8.91 9.82
C HIS A 66 -6.38 9.00 8.58
N GLY A 67 -5.45 9.98 8.55
CA GLY A 67 -4.56 10.28 7.43
C GLY A 67 -3.31 9.41 7.38
N ILE A 68 -2.26 9.92 6.74
CA ILE A 68 -0.98 9.23 6.54
C ILE A 68 -0.40 8.72 7.86
N ASP A 69 -0.43 9.54 8.91
CA ASP A 69 0.18 9.22 10.21
C ASP A 69 -0.44 7.99 10.88
N SER A 70 -1.75 7.74 10.65
CA SER A 70 -2.45 6.57 11.19
C SER A 70 -1.84 5.26 10.72
N MET A 71 -1.48 5.20 9.44
CA MET A 71 -0.90 4.03 8.79
C MET A 71 0.64 4.05 8.87
N ALA A 72 1.27 5.22 8.83
CA ALA A 72 2.72 5.35 8.86
C ALA A 72 3.33 4.84 10.18
N ARG A 73 2.60 4.94 11.30
CA ARG A 73 3.09 4.61 12.64
C ARG A 73 3.74 3.22 12.72
N ILE A 74 3.08 2.18 12.20
CA ILE A 74 3.64 0.82 12.23
C ILE A 74 4.99 0.77 11.50
N PHE A 75 5.12 1.44 10.34
CA PHE A 75 6.35 1.40 9.57
C PHE A 75 7.48 2.15 10.28
N LEU A 76 7.17 3.31 10.86
CA LEU A 76 8.13 4.10 11.63
C LEU A 76 8.61 3.34 12.87
N ASP A 77 7.73 2.63 13.57
CA ASP A 77 8.08 1.77 14.72
C ASP A 77 9.06 0.65 14.31
N PHE A 78 8.97 0.19 13.06
CA PHE A 78 9.89 -0.79 12.46
C PHE A 78 10.99 -0.13 11.60
N GLY A 79 11.40 1.09 11.95
CA GLY A 79 12.63 1.71 11.44
C GLY A 79 12.55 2.22 9.99
N TYR A 80 11.36 2.29 9.39
CA TYR A 80 11.20 3.02 8.15
C TYR A 80 11.44 4.51 8.36
N VAL A 81 11.93 5.16 7.31
CA VAL A 81 12.21 6.60 7.33
C VAL A 81 11.31 7.29 6.31
N GLN A 82 10.53 8.27 6.75
CA GLN A 82 9.73 9.13 5.87
C GLN A 82 10.63 9.91 4.92
N ARG A 83 10.20 10.04 3.66
CA ARG A 83 10.91 10.70 2.57
C ARG A 83 10.07 11.83 2.00
N GLU A 84 10.30 12.20 0.75
CA GLU A 84 9.74 13.39 0.14
C GLU A 84 8.21 13.37 0.09
N GLU A 85 7.61 14.56 0.20
CA GLU A 85 6.18 14.80 -0.02
C GLU A 85 5.90 14.83 -1.52
N LEU A 86 4.79 14.23 -1.93
CA LEU A 86 4.20 14.37 -3.26
C LEU A 86 2.82 14.99 -3.16
N ARG A 87 2.48 15.88 -4.09
CA ARG A 87 1.14 16.49 -4.19
C ARG A 87 0.50 16.17 -5.53
N PHE A 88 -0.80 15.91 -5.50
CA PHE A 88 -1.61 15.67 -6.68
C PHE A 88 -2.82 16.63 -6.64
N PRO A 89 -2.64 17.92 -6.98
CA PRO A 89 -3.67 18.95 -6.80
C PRO A 89 -4.98 18.61 -7.52
N ALA A 90 -4.90 18.09 -8.76
CA ALA A 90 -6.09 17.70 -9.53
C ALA A 90 -6.92 16.59 -8.83
N LYS A 91 -6.27 15.74 -8.04
CA LYS A 91 -6.93 14.65 -7.29
C LYS A 91 -7.17 15.02 -5.81
N LYS A 92 -6.77 16.22 -5.39
CA LYS A 92 -6.82 16.68 -3.99
C LYS A 92 -6.11 15.71 -3.03
N LEU A 93 -4.94 15.19 -3.42
CA LEU A 93 -4.16 14.26 -2.61
C LEU A 93 -2.80 14.84 -2.22
N LYS A 94 -2.31 14.42 -1.06
CA LYS A 94 -0.87 14.43 -0.75
C LYS A 94 -0.41 13.02 -0.38
N ALA A 95 0.88 12.76 -0.51
CA ALA A 95 1.46 11.47 -0.17
C ALA A 95 2.89 11.63 0.35
N PHE A 96 3.32 10.61 1.10
CA PHE A 96 4.72 10.39 1.44
C PHE A 96 5.11 8.97 1.04
N TRP A 97 6.39 8.78 0.72
CA TRP A 97 6.96 7.44 0.68
C TRP A 97 7.93 7.23 1.84
N PHE A 98 8.13 5.97 2.21
CA PHE A 98 8.92 5.57 3.35
C PHE A 98 9.94 4.53 2.89
N SER A 99 11.22 4.81 3.13
CA SER A 99 12.30 3.88 2.80
C SER A 99 12.47 2.83 3.91
N PRO A 100 12.68 1.54 3.57
CA PRO A 100 12.86 0.50 4.56
C PRO A 100 14.17 0.65 5.36
N PRO A 101 14.25 0.10 6.58
CA PRO A 101 15.51 -0.03 7.30
C PRO A 101 16.49 -0.94 6.54
N LYS A 102 17.79 -0.79 6.80
CA LYS A 102 18.80 -1.74 6.32
C LYS A 102 18.75 -2.99 7.17
N ILE A 103 18.59 -4.16 6.55
CA ILE A 103 18.55 -5.46 7.22
C ILE A 103 19.71 -6.31 6.71
N GLN A 104 20.39 -7.01 7.62
CA GLN A 104 21.43 -7.98 7.24
C GLN A 104 20.80 -9.13 6.44
N ASN A 105 21.42 -9.55 5.33
CA ASN A 105 20.89 -10.58 4.42
C ASN A 105 19.56 -10.20 3.73
N SER A 106 19.26 -8.91 3.58
CA SER A 106 18.04 -8.44 2.91
C SER A 106 17.89 -8.91 1.45
N ASP A 107 18.95 -9.38 0.81
CA ASP A 107 18.92 -9.89 -0.56
C ASP A 107 18.57 -11.38 -0.67
N ILE A 108 18.28 -12.04 0.46
CA ILE A 108 17.86 -13.43 0.52
C ILE A 108 16.35 -13.50 0.80
N GLY A 109 15.61 -14.28 0.01
CA GLY A 109 14.16 -14.46 0.15
C GLY A 109 13.36 -13.81 -0.97
N ILE A 110 12.03 -13.99 -0.91
CA ILE A 110 11.08 -13.57 -1.95
C ILE A 110 9.84 -12.92 -1.32
N GLY A 111 9.12 -12.11 -2.07
CA GLY A 111 7.94 -11.37 -1.61
C GLY A 111 8.23 -10.57 -0.35
N VAL A 112 7.36 -10.70 0.66
CA VAL A 112 7.53 -10.06 1.99
C VAL A 112 8.69 -10.61 2.81
N ASN A 113 9.26 -11.76 2.43
CA ASN A 113 10.42 -12.37 3.08
C ASN A 113 11.75 -12.01 2.40
N GLY A 114 11.72 -11.29 1.28
CA GLY A 114 12.91 -10.77 0.61
C GLY A 114 13.29 -9.35 1.08
N PRO A 115 13.87 -8.52 0.20
CA PRO A 115 14.07 -7.11 0.45
C PRO A 115 12.76 -6.44 0.85
N LEU A 116 12.76 -5.69 1.96
CA LEU A 116 11.56 -5.00 2.40
C LEU A 116 11.09 -3.98 1.35
N PRO A 117 9.79 -3.92 1.03
CA PRO A 117 9.26 -2.97 0.08
C PRO A 117 9.33 -1.55 0.65
N ARG A 118 9.45 -0.55 -0.22
CA ARG A 118 9.12 0.83 0.15
C ARG A 118 7.62 0.91 0.47
N ILE A 119 7.22 1.90 1.25
CA ILE A 119 5.79 2.13 1.53
C ILE A 119 5.39 3.47 0.94
N PHE A 120 4.28 3.52 0.21
CA PHE A 120 3.66 4.73 -0.28
C PHE A 120 2.33 4.93 0.42
N ILE A 121 2.13 6.05 1.10
CA ILE A 121 0.89 6.35 1.82
C ILE A 121 0.39 7.70 1.33
N SER A 122 -0.83 7.70 0.78
CA SER A 122 -1.52 8.94 0.39
C SER A 122 -2.69 9.22 1.32
N GLU A 123 -3.03 10.50 1.46
CA GLU A 123 -4.29 10.94 2.05
C GLU A 123 -5.05 11.89 1.12
N LEU A 124 -6.38 11.76 1.16
CA LEU A 124 -7.29 12.72 0.55
C LEU A 124 -7.36 13.98 1.42
N LEU A 125 -7.18 15.15 0.79
CA LEU A 125 -7.38 16.44 1.42
C LEU A 125 -8.87 16.71 1.54
N VAL A 126 -9.49 16.17 2.60
CA VAL A 126 -10.95 16.15 2.79
C VAL A 126 -11.53 17.56 2.77
N ASP A 127 -10.85 18.54 3.36
CA ASP A 127 -11.29 19.93 3.43
C ASP A 127 -11.38 20.64 2.06
N GLU A 128 -10.80 20.05 1.01
CA GLU A 128 -10.90 20.56 -0.36
C GLU A 128 -12.11 19.99 -1.13
N LEU A 129 -12.89 19.08 -0.53
CA LEU A 129 -14.10 18.48 -1.14
C LEU A 129 -15.34 19.35 -0.93
N SER A 130 -16.44 18.99 -1.59
CA SER A 130 -17.74 19.60 -1.32
C SER A 130 -18.17 19.40 0.16
N PRO A 131 -18.95 20.32 0.74
CA PRO A 131 -19.46 20.16 2.11
C PRO A 131 -20.18 18.82 2.33
N GLN A 132 -20.92 18.34 1.33
CA GLN A 132 -21.62 17.07 1.38
C GLN A 132 -20.66 15.87 1.49
N ALA A 133 -19.60 15.84 0.67
CA ALA A 133 -18.59 14.79 0.75
C ALA A 133 -17.81 14.84 2.08
N GLN A 134 -17.49 16.05 2.56
CA GLN A 134 -16.86 16.25 3.86
C GLN A 134 -17.72 15.68 4.99
N GLU A 135 -19.02 15.97 5.00
CA GLU A 135 -19.96 15.47 6.01
C GLU A 135 -20.03 13.94 6.03
N ILE A 136 -20.12 13.32 4.84
CA ILE A 136 -20.11 11.85 4.71
C ILE A 136 -18.81 11.26 5.27
N ILE A 137 -17.65 11.77 4.87
CA ILE A 137 -16.36 11.22 5.33
C ILE A 137 -16.22 11.41 6.84
N ARG A 138 -16.56 12.59 7.35
CA ARG A 138 -16.48 12.91 8.79
C ARG A 138 -17.37 11.97 9.60
N LYS A 139 -18.62 11.72 9.19
CA LYS A 139 -19.52 10.73 9.79
C LYS A 139 -18.82 9.38 10.03
N TYR A 140 -18.21 8.80 9.02
CA TYR A 140 -17.54 7.49 9.15
C TYR A 140 -16.26 7.55 9.99
N THR A 141 -15.44 8.58 9.82
CA THR A 141 -14.21 8.73 10.63
C THR A 141 -14.50 9.02 12.10
N ASP A 142 -15.62 9.70 12.42
CA ASP A 142 -16.05 9.95 13.79
C ASP A 142 -16.57 8.66 14.44
N ILE A 143 -17.37 7.86 13.73
CA ILE A 143 -17.86 6.55 14.20
C ILE A 143 -16.71 5.59 14.50
N SER A 144 -15.65 5.65 13.69
CA SER A 144 -14.43 4.85 13.88
C SER A 144 -13.76 5.12 15.23
N GLY A 145 -13.98 6.28 15.84
CA GLY A 145 -13.43 6.64 17.15
C GLY A 145 -11.91 6.51 17.16
N ASN A 146 -11.37 5.65 18.03
CA ASN A 146 -9.93 5.36 18.10
C ASN A 146 -9.43 4.35 17.05
N GLY A 147 -10.25 3.96 16.08
CA GLY A 147 -9.91 2.96 15.07
C GLY A 147 -8.67 3.33 14.24
N ASN A 148 -8.42 4.62 14.03
CA ASN A 148 -7.22 5.14 13.38
C ASN A 148 -5.90 4.72 14.08
N LYS A 149 -5.91 4.53 15.41
CA LYS A 149 -4.73 4.06 16.17
C LYS A 149 -4.34 2.61 15.82
N TYR A 150 -5.25 1.87 15.17
CA TYR A 150 -5.09 0.47 14.82
C TYR A 150 -5.21 0.23 13.30
N ALA A 151 -4.89 1.23 12.48
CA ALA A 151 -4.97 1.16 11.01
C ALA A 151 -4.24 -0.08 10.43
N ALA A 152 -3.05 -0.38 10.92
CA ALA A 152 -2.29 -1.56 10.50
C ALA A 152 -3.02 -2.88 10.84
N LEU A 153 -3.67 -2.96 12.00
CA LEU A 153 -4.45 -4.12 12.42
C LEU A 153 -5.68 -4.30 11.53
N ALA A 154 -6.38 -3.19 11.24
CA ALA A 154 -7.49 -3.17 10.29
C ALA A 154 -7.06 -3.66 8.90
N SER A 155 -5.87 -3.26 8.43
CA SER A 155 -5.28 -3.75 7.17
C SER A 155 -5.01 -5.25 7.20
N CYS A 156 -4.37 -5.77 8.26
CA CYS A 156 -4.06 -7.20 8.41
C CYS A 156 -5.31 -8.09 8.44
N PHE A 157 -6.44 -7.60 8.97
CA PHE A 157 -7.70 -8.34 9.00
C PHE A 157 -8.64 -8.00 7.84
N GLY A 158 -8.29 -7.03 6.99
CA GLY A 158 -9.17 -6.51 5.95
C GLY A 158 -10.47 -5.90 6.49
N SER A 159 -10.46 -5.35 7.69
CA SER A 159 -11.65 -4.78 8.33
C SER A 159 -11.73 -3.28 8.11
N LEU A 160 -12.95 -2.76 7.97
CA LEU A 160 -13.19 -1.33 8.13
C LEU A 160 -13.15 -0.99 9.62
N THR A 161 -12.62 0.17 9.96
CA THR A 161 -12.68 0.69 11.34
C THR A 161 -13.99 1.41 11.63
N TRP A 162 -14.81 1.63 10.61
CA TRP A 162 -16.16 2.19 10.67
C TRP A 162 -17.19 1.17 10.20
N GLU A 163 -18.48 1.50 10.40
CA GLU A 163 -19.59 0.66 9.95
C GLU A 163 -19.67 0.55 8.42
N LYS A 164 -20.37 -0.49 7.94
CA LYS A 164 -20.55 -0.72 6.51
C LYS A 164 -21.24 0.50 5.87
N PRO A 165 -20.62 1.14 4.86
CA PRO A 165 -21.19 2.33 4.25
C PRO A 165 -22.51 2.08 3.50
N SER A 166 -23.38 3.08 3.46
CA SER A 166 -24.58 3.03 2.61
C SER A 166 -24.21 3.19 1.13
N TYR A 167 -25.00 2.56 0.25
CA TYR A 167 -24.78 2.65 -1.19
C TYR A 167 -24.96 4.08 -1.72
N SER A 168 -25.94 4.82 -1.19
CA SER A 168 -26.18 6.22 -1.59
C SER A 168 -25.00 7.13 -1.23
N GLU A 169 -24.42 6.99 -0.04
CA GLU A 169 -23.24 7.77 0.36
C GLU A 169 -22.01 7.39 -0.46
N PHE A 170 -21.84 6.10 -0.79
CA PHE A 170 -20.81 5.66 -1.72
C PHE A 170 -20.96 6.33 -3.09
N GLN A 171 -22.17 6.40 -3.65
CA GLN A 171 -22.42 7.03 -4.95
C GLN A 171 -22.13 8.53 -4.93
N VAL A 172 -22.45 9.23 -3.83
CA VAL A 172 -22.11 10.65 -3.66
C VAL A 172 -20.59 10.84 -3.65
N LEU A 173 -19.84 10.02 -2.91
CA LEU A 173 -18.39 10.11 -2.94
C LEU A 173 -17.82 9.72 -4.31
N ALA A 174 -18.38 8.71 -4.98
CA ALA A 174 -17.88 8.22 -6.26
C ALA A 174 -18.08 9.24 -7.40
N SER A 175 -19.12 10.07 -7.34
CA SER A 175 -19.35 11.12 -8.34
C SER A 175 -18.37 12.30 -8.22
N GLU A 176 -17.79 12.53 -7.04
CA GLU A 176 -16.82 13.60 -6.80
C GLU A 176 -15.37 13.11 -6.78
N SER A 177 -15.11 11.97 -6.13
CA SER A 177 -13.78 11.41 -5.90
C SER A 177 -13.80 9.89 -5.80
N GLU A 178 -13.35 9.23 -6.86
CA GLU A 178 -13.13 7.77 -6.86
C GLU A 178 -12.18 7.33 -5.74
N TYR A 179 -11.22 8.19 -5.37
CA TYR A 179 -10.33 7.94 -4.24
C TYR A 179 -11.11 7.88 -2.92
N ALA A 180 -12.05 8.82 -2.71
CA ALA A 180 -12.88 8.85 -1.52
C ALA A 180 -13.78 7.62 -1.44
N ALA A 181 -14.46 7.29 -2.55
CA ALA A 181 -15.33 6.12 -2.63
C ALA A 181 -14.56 4.81 -2.40
N TRP A 182 -13.37 4.66 -2.98
CA TRP A 182 -12.52 3.50 -2.75
C TRP A 182 -12.12 3.38 -1.29
N THR A 183 -11.66 4.48 -0.68
CA THR A 183 -11.20 4.50 0.72
C THR A 183 -12.35 4.21 1.68
N LEU A 184 -13.56 4.71 1.39
CA LEU A 184 -14.75 4.46 2.19
C LEU A 184 -15.06 2.96 2.35
N VAL A 185 -14.91 2.17 1.29
CA VAL A 185 -15.28 0.74 1.28
C VAL A 185 -14.10 -0.22 1.48
N ASN A 186 -12.86 0.24 1.33
CA ASN A 186 -11.65 -0.57 1.54
C ASN A 186 -10.88 -0.22 2.82
N GLY A 187 -11.12 0.96 3.40
CA GLY A 187 -10.41 1.44 4.59
C GLY A 187 -8.90 1.43 4.38
N TYR A 188 -8.17 0.85 5.34
CA TYR A 188 -6.72 0.73 5.34
C TYR A 188 -6.19 -0.50 4.57
N ALA A 189 -7.01 -1.14 3.74
CA ALA A 189 -6.54 -2.25 2.92
C ALA A 189 -5.34 -1.83 2.05
N LEU A 190 -4.42 -2.77 1.84
CA LEU A 190 -3.34 -2.62 0.87
C LEU A 190 -3.96 -2.36 -0.52
N ASN A 191 -3.69 -1.20 -1.10
CA ASN A 191 -4.26 -0.79 -2.38
C ASN A 191 -3.61 -1.55 -3.53
N HIS A 192 -2.28 -1.66 -3.52
CA HIS A 192 -1.54 -2.49 -4.48
C HIS A 192 -0.16 -2.88 -3.95
N VAL A 193 0.39 -3.93 -4.57
CA VAL A 193 1.80 -4.29 -4.51
C VAL A 193 2.44 -4.04 -5.87
N THR A 194 3.75 -3.83 -5.91
CA THR A 194 4.47 -3.62 -7.17
C THR A 194 5.65 -4.58 -7.28
N ILE A 195 5.74 -5.29 -8.40
CA ILE A 195 6.87 -6.18 -8.70
C ILE A 195 8.10 -5.33 -9.04
N SER A 196 9.22 -5.64 -8.41
CA SER A 196 10.51 -5.03 -8.70
C SER A 196 11.11 -5.65 -9.97
N THR A 197 10.68 -5.20 -11.15
CA THR A 197 11.08 -5.77 -12.46
C THR A 197 12.59 -5.88 -12.62
N HIS A 198 13.36 -4.86 -12.22
CA HIS A 198 14.82 -4.85 -12.33
C HIS A 198 15.54 -5.93 -11.50
N ARG A 199 14.85 -6.58 -10.56
CA ARG A 199 15.34 -7.71 -9.75
C ARG A 199 14.96 -9.08 -10.32
N LEU A 200 14.09 -9.13 -11.33
CA LEU A 200 13.76 -10.38 -12.02
C LEU A 200 14.98 -10.90 -12.76
N LYS A 201 15.14 -12.23 -12.82
CA LYS A 201 16.30 -12.90 -13.45
C LYS A 201 16.06 -13.32 -14.89
N SER A 202 14.79 -13.53 -15.26
CA SER A 202 14.34 -13.91 -16.59
C SER A 202 14.32 -12.71 -17.55
N HIS A 203 13.85 -12.96 -18.77
CA HIS A 203 13.61 -11.93 -19.78
C HIS A 203 12.55 -10.88 -19.36
N LEU A 204 11.75 -11.15 -18.32
CA LEU A 204 10.76 -10.23 -17.77
C LEU A 204 11.36 -9.05 -16.99
N ARG A 205 12.70 -8.99 -16.85
CA ARG A 205 13.40 -7.92 -16.14
C ARG A 205 13.12 -6.50 -16.68
N SER A 206 12.80 -6.39 -17.97
CA SER A 206 12.40 -5.11 -18.56
C SER A 206 10.90 -4.90 -18.39
N ILE A 207 10.48 -3.69 -18.03
CA ILE A 207 9.06 -3.36 -17.88
C ILE A 207 8.27 -3.59 -19.17
N LYS A 208 8.88 -3.35 -20.33
CA LYS A 208 8.26 -3.63 -21.64
C LYS A 208 8.01 -5.13 -21.81
N SER A 209 9.01 -5.97 -21.53
CA SER A 209 8.87 -7.43 -21.63
C SER A 209 7.83 -7.97 -20.63
N LEU A 210 7.78 -7.42 -19.41
CA LEU A 210 6.75 -7.79 -18.45
C LEU A 210 5.35 -7.40 -18.94
N ASN A 211 5.19 -6.21 -19.51
CA ASN A 211 3.91 -5.76 -20.05
C ASN A 211 3.44 -6.65 -21.20
N ASP A 212 4.31 -6.88 -22.19
CA ASP A 212 4.03 -7.74 -23.35
C ASP A 212 3.60 -9.14 -22.85
N PHE A 213 4.32 -9.71 -21.89
CA PHE A 213 4.01 -11.01 -21.28
C PHE A 213 2.66 -11.05 -20.55
N ILE A 214 2.31 -10.00 -19.80
CA ILE A 214 1.01 -9.91 -19.08
C ILE A 214 -0.14 -9.83 -20.09
N GLU A 215 0.01 -9.05 -21.16
CA GLU A 215 -1.00 -8.90 -22.22
C GLU A 215 -1.17 -10.17 -23.04
N GLU A 216 -0.07 -10.86 -23.40
CA GLU A 216 -0.10 -12.16 -24.09
C GLU A 216 -0.84 -13.24 -23.29
N ASN A 217 -0.84 -13.13 -21.96
CA ASN A 217 -1.58 -14.02 -21.06
C ASN A 217 -3.01 -13.54 -20.77
N GLY A 218 -3.52 -12.55 -21.51
CA GLY A 218 -4.93 -12.16 -21.52
C GLY A 218 -5.33 -11.12 -20.46
N TYR A 219 -4.37 -10.52 -19.75
CA TYR A 219 -4.65 -9.48 -18.77
C TYR A 219 -4.56 -8.09 -19.41
N LYS A 220 -5.53 -7.22 -19.12
CA LYS A 220 -5.54 -5.84 -19.59
C LYS A 220 -4.72 -4.95 -18.64
N LEU A 221 -3.75 -4.23 -19.18
CA LEU A 221 -3.02 -3.20 -18.45
C LEU A 221 -3.79 -1.88 -18.45
N ASN A 222 -3.54 -1.05 -17.44
CA ASN A 222 -4.14 0.28 -17.38
C ASN A 222 -3.57 1.15 -18.51
N SER A 223 -4.46 1.74 -19.31
CA SER A 223 -4.12 2.64 -20.43
C SER A 223 -4.13 4.12 -20.05
N GLU A 224 -4.67 4.50 -18.89
CA GLU A 224 -4.70 5.89 -18.43
C GLU A 224 -3.29 6.41 -18.18
N GLY A 225 -2.84 7.39 -18.98
CA GLY A 225 -1.51 7.99 -18.86
C GLY A 225 -0.37 7.18 -19.50
N GLY A 226 -0.70 6.18 -20.32
CA GLY A 226 0.27 5.27 -20.96
C GLY A 226 0.61 4.06 -20.07
N VAL A 227 0.93 2.93 -20.71
CA VAL A 227 1.27 1.66 -20.02
C VAL A 227 2.59 1.76 -19.24
N LEU A 228 3.43 2.74 -19.59
CA LEU A 228 4.67 3.09 -18.88
C LEU A 228 4.54 4.47 -18.27
N LYS A 229 4.56 4.55 -16.95
CA LYS A 229 4.66 5.81 -16.20
C LYS A 229 6.05 5.89 -15.61
N GLY A 230 6.87 6.78 -16.18
CA GLY A 230 8.23 7.09 -15.73
C GLY A 230 8.25 8.10 -14.61
#